data_AF-A0A7W3YM55-F1
#
_entry.id   AF-A0A7W3YM55-F1
#
_cell.length_a   1.000
_cell.length_b   1.000
_cell.length_c   1.000
_cell.angle_alpha   90.00
_cell.angle_beta   90.00
_cell.angle_gamma   90.00
#
_symmetry.space_group_name_H-M   'P 1'
#
loop_
_entity.id
_entity.type
_entity.pdbx_description
1 polymer ?
#
loop_
_entity_poly.entity_id
_entity_poly.type
_entity_poly.pdbx_seq_one_letter_code
_entity_poly.pdbx_strand_id
1 'polypeptide(L)' 'MSTKKLNKFVELSKKLVNFKGYSIEEQEAFISNAIAIYRNNNLGNSAITTQVAKFFLFLVDPRKEVIE' A
#
# COMPACT_ATOMS: atom_id res chain seq x y z
N MET A 1 6.05 14.63 -9.73
CA MET A 1 5.17 13.57 -9.20
C MET A 1 4.29 14.18 -8.11
N SER A 2 2.95 14.15 -8.23
CA SER A 2 2.08 14.82 -7.26
C SER A 2 2.05 14.09 -5.92
N THR A 3 2.51 14.74 -4.85
CA THR A 3 2.50 14.21 -3.47
C THR A 3 1.08 13.83 -3.01
N LYS A 4 0.06 14.50 -3.55
CA LYS A 4 -1.36 14.24 -3.26
C LYS A 4 -1.80 12.83 -3.68
N LYS A 5 -1.34 12.35 -4.84
CA LYS A 5 -1.68 11.00 -5.34
C LYS A 5 -0.98 9.90 -4.53
N LEU A 6 0.27 10.12 -4.12
CA LEU A 6 1.00 9.20 -3.25
C LEU A 6 0.28 9.06 -1.90
N ASN A 7 -0.07 10.17 -1.26
CA ASN A 7 -0.77 10.15 0.02
C ASN A 7 -2.11 9.41 -0.10
N LYS A 8 -2.89 9.69 -1.16
CA LYS A 8 -4.14 8.97 -1.43
C LYS A 8 -3.92 7.46 -1.59
N PHE A 9 -2.86 7.04 -2.26
CA PHE A 9 -2.53 5.61 -2.41
C PHE A 9 -2.22 4.97 -1.05
N VAL A 10 -1.34 5.59 -0.26
CA VAL A 10 -0.97 5.10 1.08
C VAL A 10 -2.19 5.01 2.00
N GLU A 11 -3.05 6.03 2.00
CA GLU A 11 -4.29 6.02 2.79
C GLU A 11 -5.25 4.90 2.38
N LEU A 12 -5.45 4.68 1.08
CA LEU A 12 -6.28 3.58 0.59
C LEU A 12 -5.70 2.23 1.01
N SER A 13 -4.38 2.04 0.89
CA SER A 13 -3.71 0.81 1.32
C SER A 13 -3.88 0.59 2.83
N LYS A 14 -3.72 1.62 3.66
CA LYS A 14 -3.93 1.52 5.12
C LYS A 14 -5.36 1.14 5.49
N LYS A 15 -6.37 1.64 4.78
CA LYS A 15 -7.78 1.28 5.03
C LYS A 15 -8.12 -0.17 4.71
N LEU A 16 -7.26 -0.85 3.96
CA LEU A 16 -7.48 -2.22 3.51
C LEU A 16 -6.71 -3.26 4.34
N VAL A 17 -5.89 -2.82 5.30
CA VAL A 17 -5.17 -3.69 6.24
C VAL A 17 -5.71 -3.48 7.65
N ASN A 18 -5.94 -4.59 8.35
CA ASN A 18 -6.22 -4.55 9.78
C ASN A 18 -4.90 -4.62 10.56
N PHE A 19 -4.38 -3.46 10.98
CA PHE A 19 -3.13 -3.39 11.76
C PHE A 19 -3.24 -3.92 13.20
N LYS A 20 -4.36 -4.53 13.60
CA LYS A 20 -4.48 -5.15 14.92
C LYS A 20 -3.44 -6.26 15.07
N GLY A 21 -2.51 -6.07 16.01
CA GLY A 21 -1.41 -7.01 16.27
C GLY A 21 -0.15 -6.77 15.42
N TYR A 22 -0.06 -5.64 14.70
CA TYR A 22 1.18 -5.21 14.05
C TYR A 22 1.99 -4.35 15.04
N SER A 23 3.30 -4.57 15.13
CA SER A 23 4.21 -3.66 15.81
C SER A 23 4.29 -2.32 15.08
N ILE A 24 4.91 -1.32 15.71
CA ILE A 24 5.16 -0.02 15.06
C ILE A 24 6.11 -0.22 13.87
N GLU A 25 7.16 -1.03 14.00
CA GLU A 25 8.09 -1.28 12.89
C GLU A 25 7.40 -1.94 11.69
N GLU A 26 6.47 -2.87 11.94
CA GLU A 26 5.71 -3.52 10.86
C GLU A 26 4.78 -2.55 10.13
N GLN A 27 4.19 -1.59 10.85
CA GLN A 27 3.37 -0.54 10.25
C GLN A 27 4.22 0.44 9.41
N GLU A 28 5.42 0.78 9.89
CA GLU A 28 6.36 1.62 9.14
C GLU A 28 6.88 0.92 7.89
N ALA A 29 7.22 -0.36 7.99
CA ALA A 29 7.62 -1.20 6.86
C ALA A 29 6.51 -1.29 5.81
N PHE A 30 5.25 -1.46 6.22
CA PHE A 30 4.10 -1.44 5.32
C PHE A 30 4.01 -0.11 4.54
N ILE A 31 4.14 1.03 5.24
CA ILE A 31 4.08 2.36 4.62
C ILE A 31 5.24 2.55 3.65
N SER A 32 6.45 2.16 4.03
CA SER A 32 7.65 2.24 3.19
C SER A 32 7.48 1.42 1.91
N ASN A 33 6.99 0.17 2.03
CA ASN A 33 6.72 -0.70 0.89
C ASN A 33 5.64 -0.12 -0.02
N ALA A 34 4.58 0.49 0.54
CA ALA A 34 3.53 1.12 -0.26
C ALA A 34 4.09 2.31 -1.07
N ILE A 35 4.96 3.11 -0.47
CA ILE A 35 5.64 4.21 -1.16
C ILE A 35 6.55 3.68 -2.27
N ALA A 36 7.32 2.61 -2.00
CA ALA A 36 8.21 2.00 -2.98
C ALA A 36 7.43 1.46 -4.19
N ILE A 37 6.34 0.73 -3.96
CA ILE A 37 5.46 0.22 -5.03
C ILE A 37 4.91 1.37 -5.88
N TYR A 38 4.39 2.42 -5.24
CA TYR A 38 3.82 3.56 -5.95
C TYR A 38 4.84 4.22 -6.89
N ARG A 39 6.09 4.34 -6.43
CA ARG A 39 7.20 4.91 -7.22
C ARG A 39 7.63 3.97 -8.34
N ASN A 40 7.87 2.69 -8.03
CA ASN A 40 8.40 1.71 -8.96
C ASN A 40 7.42 1.37 -10.09
N ASN A 41 6.11 1.46 -9.84
CA ASN A 41 5.07 1.22 -10.84
C ASN A 41 4.57 2.52 -11.52
N ASN A 42 5.24 3.65 -11.27
CA ASN A 42 4.90 4.96 -11.84
C ASN A 42 3.41 5.34 -11.69
N LEU A 43 2.78 4.95 -10.58
CA LEU A 43 1.33 5.09 -10.37
C LEU A 43 0.87 6.55 -10.33
N GLY A 44 1.80 7.50 -10.23
CA GLY A 44 1.51 8.93 -10.34
C GLY A 44 0.84 9.34 -11.66
N ASN A 45 1.05 8.57 -12.73
CA ASN A 45 0.43 8.81 -14.04
C ASN A 45 -0.92 8.07 -14.21
N SER A 46 -1.25 7.15 -13.31
CA SER A 46 -2.47 6.36 -13.36
C SER A 46 -3.56 6.88 -12.40
N ALA A 47 -4.76 6.31 -12.52
CA ALA A 47 -5.83 6.51 -11.56
C ALA A 47 -5.55 5.71 -10.27
N ILE A 48 -5.54 6.40 -9.13
CA ILE A 48 -5.40 5.76 -7.82
C ILE A 48 -6.80 5.39 -7.31
N THR A 49 -7.14 4.11 -7.46
CA THR A 49 -8.42 3.51 -7.05
C THR A 49 -8.21 2.45 -5.97
N THR A 50 -9.30 2.07 -5.30
CA THR A 50 -9.29 0.99 -4.31
C THR A 50 -8.86 -0.34 -4.92
N GLN A 51 -9.17 -0.63 -6.20
CA GLN A 51 -8.71 -1.85 -6.88
C GLN A 51 -7.20 -1.87 -7.08
N VAL A 52 -6.61 -0.74 -7.47
CA VAL A 52 -5.14 -0.61 -7.59
C VAL A 52 -4.48 -0.82 -6.23
N ALA A 53 -4.99 -0.17 -5.18
CA ALA A 53 -4.49 -0.40 -3.81
C ALA A 53 -4.65 -1.87 -3.37
N LYS A 54 -5.79 -2.52 -3.68
CA LYS A 54 -6.02 -3.95 -3.39
C LYS A 54 -5.06 -4.89 -4.11
N PHE A 55 -4.74 -4.62 -5.37
CA PHE A 55 -3.79 -5.42 -6.14
C PHE A 55 -2.41 -5.40 -5.47
N PHE A 56 -1.98 -4.22 -5.03
CA PHE A 56 -0.67 -4.06 -4.43
C PHE A 56 -0.59 -4.48 -2.96
N LEU A 57 -1.72 -4.65 -2.25
CA LEU A 57 -1.75 -5.15 -0.87
C LEU A 57 -1.03 -6.47 -0.68
N PHE A 58 -1.14 -7.36 -1.66
CA PHE A 58 -0.45 -8.65 -1.65
C PHE A 58 1.08 -8.49 -1.55
N LEU A 59 1.62 -7.40 -2.10
CA LEU A 59 3.06 -7.11 -2.12
C LEU A 59 3.53 -6.29 -0.91
N VAL A 60 2.61 -5.70 -0.13
CA VAL A 60 2.95 -4.88 1.04
C VAL A 60 2.60 -5.52 2.38
N ASP A 61 1.69 -6.49 2.41
CA ASP A 61 1.28 -7.16 3.63
C ASP A 61 1.91 -8.55 3.74
N PRO A 62 3.02 -8.71 4.49
CA PRO A 62 3.71 -9.98 4.65
C PRO A 62 2.87 -11.04 5.39
N ARG A 63 1.76 -10.65 6.02
CA ARG A 63 0.85 -11.56 6.74
C ARG A 63 -0.37 -11.96 5.92
N LYS A 64 -0.56 -11.40 4.73
CA LYS A 64 -1.65 -11.80 3.86
C LYS A 64 -1.29 -13.15 3.25
N GLU A 65 -1.86 -14.22 3.80
CA GLU A 65 -1.77 -15.54 3.17
C GLU A 65 -2.18 -15.44 1.70
N VAL A 66 -1.32 -15.99 0.83
CA VAL A 66 -1.68 -16.29 -0.55
C VAL A 66 -2.65 -17.47 -0.46
N ILE A 67 -3.95 -17.18 -0.30
CA ILE A 67 -4.95 -18.23 -0.49
C ILE A 67 -5.04 -18.41 -2.01
N GLU A 68 -4.37 -19.46 -2.51
CA GLU A 68 -4.55 -19.97 -3.88
C GLU A 68 -5.99 -20.44 -4.12
#